data_AF-K2DJ06-F1
#
_entry.id   AF-K2DJ06-F1
#
_cell.length_a   1.000
_cell.length_b   1.000
_cell.length_c   1.000
_cell.angle_alpha   90.00
_cell.angle_beta   90.00
_cell.angle_gamma   90.00
#
_symmetry.space_group_name_H-M   'P 1'
#
loop_
_entity.id
_entity.type
_entity.pdbx_description
1 polymer ?
#
loop_
_entity_poly.entity_id
_entity_poly.type
_entity_poly.pdbx_seq_one_letter_code
_entity_poly.pdbx_strand_id
1 'polypeptide(L)'
;MPNPDVLDNVVFEGIPLREWLRMLNKQIREFVGPGARNLQIGHSFFMPSGKTVNNFSTFARIVRDEIIPLLEEYCYDDYEVLSKLLGASLVDVSSLRIKYELFEEENNGKLISALLEASPGITTTPEAIMEAEEQPETEEDE
;
A
#
# COMPACT_ATOMS: atom_id res chain seq x y z
N MET A 1 7.18 10.19 -11.65
CA MET A 1 7.07 8.95 -10.84
C MET A 1 6.31 9.30 -9.57
N PRO A 2 5.61 8.36 -8.92
CA PRO A 2 5.05 8.59 -7.61
C PRO A 2 6.12 9.09 -6.65
N ASN A 3 5.75 10.07 -5.83
CA ASN A 3 6.53 10.56 -4.70
C ASN A 3 5.84 10.17 -3.39
N PRO A 4 6.15 9.01 -2.78
CA PRO A 4 5.55 8.61 -1.51
C PRO A 4 5.89 9.51 -0.32
N ASP A 5 6.94 10.33 -0.40
CA ASP A 5 7.37 11.23 0.70
C ASP A 5 6.31 12.28 1.06
N VAL A 6 5.41 12.61 0.13
CA VAL A 6 4.29 13.53 0.43
C VAL A 6 3.23 12.91 1.35
N LEU A 7 3.32 11.61 1.63
CA LEU A 7 2.40 10.86 2.51
C LEU A 7 2.99 10.67 3.92
N ASP A 8 4.03 11.42 4.28
CA ASP A 8 4.70 11.36 5.58
C ASP A 8 3.73 11.46 6.77
N ASN A 9 4.13 10.84 7.89
CA ASN A 9 3.44 10.88 9.19
C ASN A 9 2.02 10.29 9.24
N VAL A 10 1.58 9.58 8.19
CA VAL A 10 0.29 8.87 8.18
C VAL A 10 0.48 7.39 8.49
N VAL A 11 -0.03 6.99 9.64
CA VAL A 11 -0.06 5.59 10.09
C VAL A 11 -1.51 5.17 10.34
N PHE A 12 -1.95 4.11 9.67
CA PHE A 12 -3.28 3.53 9.89
C PHE A 12 -3.18 2.22 10.65
N GLU A 13 -3.57 2.21 11.91
CA GLU A 13 -3.63 0.97 12.72
C GLU A 13 -2.33 0.13 12.64
N GLY A 14 -1.17 0.80 12.58
CA GLY A 14 0.16 0.17 12.46
C GLY A 14 0.70 0.05 11.03
N ILE A 15 -0.04 0.46 10.00
CA ILE A 15 0.40 0.53 8.61
C ILE A 15 0.92 1.95 8.30
N PRO A 16 2.25 2.17 8.22
CA PRO A 16 2.79 3.40 7.68
C PRO A 16 2.50 3.50 6.17
N LEU A 17 1.71 4.50 5.78
CA LEU A 17 1.16 4.63 4.42
C LEU A 17 2.26 4.81 3.36
N ARG A 18 3.27 5.63 3.67
CA ARG A 18 4.40 5.91 2.77
C ARG A 18 5.16 4.62 2.43
N GLU A 19 5.52 3.84 3.44
CA GLU A 19 6.28 2.60 3.35
C GLU A 19 5.48 1.53 2.64
N TRP A 20 4.18 1.45 2.93
CA TRP A 20 3.26 0.55 2.24
C TRP A 20 3.19 0.86 0.74
N LEU A 21 3.02 2.12 0.36
CA LEU A 21 3.00 2.52 -1.05
C LEU A 21 4.36 2.28 -1.74
N ARG A 22 5.48 2.56 -1.04
CA ARG A 22 6.83 2.27 -1.54
C ARG A 22 7.01 0.77 -1.81
N MET A 23 6.57 -0.08 -0.90
CA MET A 23 6.68 -1.53 -1.03
C MET A 23 5.81 -2.05 -2.17
N LEU A 24 4.54 -1.66 -2.23
CA LEU A 24 3.65 -2.04 -3.32
C LEU A 24 4.24 -1.67 -4.69
N ASN A 25 4.76 -0.45 -4.84
CA ASN A 25 5.40 0.00 -6.08
C ASN A 25 6.69 -0.75 -6.40
N LYS A 26 7.46 -1.18 -5.39
CA LYS A 26 8.61 -2.04 -5.60
C LYS A 26 8.17 -3.41 -6.13
N GLN A 27 7.15 -4.01 -5.53
CA GLN A 27 6.62 -5.31 -5.93
C GLN A 27 6.00 -5.28 -7.33
N ILE A 28 5.26 -4.23 -7.68
CA ILE A 28 4.75 -4.03 -9.04
C ILE A 28 5.91 -4.08 -10.06
N ARG A 29 7.00 -3.36 -9.79
CA ARG A 29 8.17 -3.36 -10.69
C ARG A 29 8.87 -4.71 -10.80
N GLU A 30 8.82 -5.49 -9.73
CA GLU A 30 9.48 -6.79 -9.63
C GLU A 30 8.66 -7.89 -10.31
N PHE A 31 7.35 -7.96 -10.05
CA PHE A 31 6.50 -9.08 -10.45
C PHE A 31 5.69 -8.84 -11.72
N VAL A 32 5.26 -7.59 -12.01
CA VAL A 32 4.52 -7.29 -13.26
C VAL A 32 5.49 -7.21 -14.46
N GLY A 33 6.76 -6.89 -14.20
CA GLY A 33 7.85 -7.02 -15.15
C GLY A 33 8.42 -5.70 -15.70
N PRO A 34 9.29 -5.76 -16.73
CA PRO A 34 10.12 -4.63 -17.17
C PRO A 34 9.36 -3.36 -17.60
N GLY A 35 8.10 -3.50 -18.04
CA GLY A 35 7.24 -2.39 -18.44
C GLY A 35 6.57 -1.65 -17.27
N ALA A 36 6.62 -2.19 -16.06
CA ALA A 36 5.87 -1.71 -14.91
C ALA A 36 6.37 -0.39 -14.31
N ARG A 37 7.40 0.24 -14.91
CA ARG A 37 7.85 1.60 -14.56
C ARG A 37 6.70 2.62 -14.62
N ASN A 38 5.79 2.46 -15.58
CA ASN A 38 4.63 3.35 -15.78
C ASN A 38 3.35 2.83 -15.10
N LEU A 39 3.39 1.67 -14.45
CA LEU A 39 2.26 1.04 -13.75
C LEU A 39 2.33 1.23 -12.23
N GLN A 40 3.20 2.12 -11.76
CA GLN A 40 3.30 2.40 -10.34
C GLN A 40 2.06 3.17 -9.87
N ILE A 41 1.56 2.81 -8.69
CA ILE A 41 0.48 3.50 -8.00
C ILE A 41 0.95 4.90 -7.58
N GLY A 42 0.18 5.91 -7.98
CA GLY A 42 0.39 7.32 -7.62
C GLY A 42 0.07 7.62 -6.15
N HIS A 43 0.80 8.54 -5.52
CA HIS A 43 0.44 9.05 -4.19
C HIS A 43 -0.90 9.82 -4.21
N SER A 44 -1.33 10.31 -5.37
CA SER A 44 -2.57 11.07 -5.54
C SER A 44 -3.83 10.31 -5.14
N PHE A 45 -3.84 8.97 -5.24
CA PHE A 45 -4.94 8.14 -4.73
C PHE A 45 -5.21 8.40 -3.24
N PHE A 46 -4.14 8.61 -2.49
CA PHE A 46 -4.20 8.87 -1.05
C PHE A 46 -4.27 10.35 -0.70
N MET A 47 -4.38 11.24 -1.69
CA MET A 47 -4.51 12.68 -1.49
C MET A 47 -5.74 13.26 -2.20
N PRO A 48 -6.96 12.75 -1.92
CA PRO A 48 -8.16 13.32 -2.51
C PRO A 48 -8.24 14.81 -2.16
N SER A 49 -8.47 15.64 -3.17
CA SER A 49 -8.50 17.11 -3.03
C SER A 49 -7.21 17.73 -2.47
N GLY A 50 -6.06 17.08 -2.67
CA GLY A 50 -4.75 17.57 -2.25
C GLY A 50 -4.45 17.41 -0.75
N LYS A 51 -5.27 16.65 -0.01
CA LYS A 51 -5.05 16.34 1.41
C LYS A 51 -4.87 14.85 1.62
N THR A 52 -3.84 14.47 2.36
CA THR A 52 -3.57 13.08 2.69
C THR A 52 -4.74 12.49 3.49
N VAL A 53 -5.17 11.28 3.11
CA VAL A 53 -6.16 10.53 3.88
C VAL A 53 -5.65 10.29 5.30
N ASN A 54 -6.57 10.35 6.28
CA ASN A 54 -6.22 10.35 7.70
C ASN A 54 -7.01 9.30 8.52
N ASN A 55 -7.73 8.40 7.86
CA ASN A 55 -8.46 7.33 8.53
C ASN A 55 -8.40 6.03 7.72
N PHE A 56 -8.40 4.91 8.44
CA PHE A 56 -8.26 3.57 7.86
C PHE A 56 -9.41 3.21 6.92
N SER A 57 -10.66 3.58 7.24
CA SER A 57 -11.83 3.29 6.39
C SER A 57 -11.69 3.88 4.98
N THR A 58 -11.23 5.12 4.87
CA THR A 58 -10.99 5.77 3.56
C THR A 58 -9.84 5.09 2.82
N PHE A 59 -8.75 4.75 3.51
CA PHE A 59 -7.64 4.00 2.95
C PHE A 59 -8.09 2.62 2.42
N ALA A 60 -8.81 1.85 3.23
CA ALA A 60 -9.34 0.54 2.85
C ALA A 60 -10.27 0.64 1.63
N ARG A 61 -11.11 1.67 1.58
CA ARG A 61 -11.97 1.94 0.42
C ARG A 61 -11.18 2.25 -0.85
N ILE A 62 -10.14 3.09 -0.78
CA ILE A 62 -9.26 3.38 -1.92
C ILE A 62 -8.59 2.09 -2.41
N VAL A 63 -8.06 1.28 -1.48
CA VAL A 63 -7.44 0.00 -1.83
C VAL A 63 -8.44 -0.92 -2.54
N ARG A 64 -9.66 -1.02 -2.00
CA ARG A 64 -10.73 -1.86 -2.54
C ARG A 64 -11.24 -1.43 -3.91
N ASP A 65 -11.57 -0.15 -4.04
CA ASP A 65 -12.37 0.36 -5.16
C ASP A 65 -11.49 0.93 -6.29
N GLU A 66 -10.23 1.27 -6.00
CA GLU A 66 -9.31 1.88 -6.98
C GLU A 66 -8.06 1.04 -7.19
N ILE A 67 -7.34 0.66 -6.12
CA ILE A 67 -6.04 -0.01 -6.27
C ILE A 67 -6.19 -1.45 -6.75
N ILE A 68 -7.08 -2.25 -6.14
CA ILE A 68 -7.27 -3.65 -6.53
C ILE A 68 -7.68 -3.78 -7.99
N PRO A 69 -8.70 -3.07 -8.50
CA PRO A 69 -9.09 -3.14 -9.92
C PRO A 69 -7.93 -2.78 -10.87
N LEU A 70 -7.12 -1.78 -10.52
CA LEU A 70 -5.93 -1.43 -11.32
C LEU A 70 -4.89 -2.54 -11.32
N LEU A 71 -4.66 -3.19 -10.18
CA LEU A 71 -3.74 -4.31 -10.09
C LEU A 71 -4.25 -5.52 -10.89
N GLU A 72 -5.55 -5.78 -10.88
CA GLU A 72 -6.17 -6.84 -11.72
C GLU A 72 -5.88 -6.58 -13.20
N GLU A 73 -6.06 -5.34 -13.67
CA GLU A 73 -5.69 -4.92 -15.03
C GLU A 73 -4.19 -5.06 -15.32
N TYR A 74 -3.32 -4.63 -14.38
CA TYR A 74 -1.87 -4.69 -14.55
C TYR A 74 -1.35 -6.13 -14.62
N CYS A 75 -2.00 -7.04 -13.90
CA CYS A 75 -1.66 -8.45 -13.88
C CYS A 75 -2.35 -9.25 -14.99
N TYR A 76 -3.21 -8.63 -15.82
CA TYR A 76 -4.01 -9.34 -16.82
C TYR A 76 -4.79 -10.52 -16.22
N ASP A 77 -5.40 -10.31 -15.05
CA ASP A 77 -6.08 -11.36 -14.26
C ASP A 77 -5.18 -12.54 -13.85
N ASP A 78 -3.86 -12.37 -13.80
CA ASP A 78 -2.94 -13.37 -13.22
C ASP A 78 -2.99 -13.32 -11.68
N TYR A 79 -3.80 -14.20 -11.11
CA TYR A 79 -3.99 -14.32 -9.66
C TYR A 79 -2.73 -14.77 -8.90
N GLU A 80 -1.78 -15.43 -9.56
CA GLU A 80 -0.48 -15.78 -8.93
C GLU A 80 0.38 -14.52 -8.76
N VAL A 81 0.36 -13.62 -9.74
CA VAL A 81 1.03 -12.31 -9.61
C VAL A 81 0.29 -11.41 -8.62
N LEU A 82 -1.04 -11.34 -8.68
CA LEU A 82 -1.84 -10.57 -7.72
C LEU A 82 -1.58 -11.02 -6.28
N SER A 83 -1.51 -12.34 -6.03
CA SER A 83 -1.20 -12.89 -4.70
C SER A 83 0.19 -12.47 -4.21
N LYS A 84 1.18 -12.34 -5.10
CA LYS A 84 2.50 -11.80 -4.73
C LYS A 84 2.48 -10.31 -4.38
N LEU A 85 1.57 -9.54 -4.98
CA LEU A 85 1.42 -8.10 -4.74
C LEU A 85 0.59 -7.80 -3.48
N LEU A 86 -0.48 -8.57 -3.25
CA LEU A 86 -1.50 -8.29 -2.24
C LEU A 86 -1.53 -9.29 -1.07
N GLY A 87 -0.80 -10.40 -1.17
CA GLY A 87 -0.72 -11.45 -0.15
C GLY A 87 -1.75 -12.55 -0.34
N ALA A 88 -1.39 -13.78 0.09
CA ALA A 88 -2.24 -14.95 -0.06
C ALA A 88 -3.45 -14.94 0.89
N SER A 89 -3.38 -14.15 1.97
CA SER A 89 -4.55 -13.90 2.81
C SER A 89 -5.65 -13.13 2.07
N LEU A 90 -5.31 -12.18 1.20
CA LEU A 90 -6.28 -11.33 0.49
C LEU A 90 -6.72 -11.93 -0.86
N VAL A 91 -5.84 -12.66 -1.53
CA VAL A 91 -6.08 -13.25 -2.85
C VAL A 91 -6.26 -14.77 -2.73
N ASP A 92 -7.42 -15.27 -3.12
CA ASP A 92 -7.65 -16.71 -3.28
C ASP A 92 -7.37 -17.13 -4.72
N VAL A 93 -6.14 -17.59 -4.94
CA VAL A 93 -5.67 -18.07 -6.25
C VAL A 93 -6.43 -19.31 -6.71
N SER A 94 -6.89 -20.17 -5.78
CA SER A 94 -7.58 -21.42 -6.14
C SER A 94 -8.96 -21.16 -6.70
N SER A 95 -9.64 -20.13 -6.20
CA SER A 95 -10.96 -19.73 -6.69
C SER A 95 -10.94 -18.51 -7.61
N LEU A 96 -9.75 -17.99 -7.96
CA LEU A 96 -9.52 -16.82 -8.81
C LEU A 96 -10.37 -15.62 -8.34
N ARG A 97 -10.25 -15.27 -7.05
CA ARG A 97 -10.98 -14.12 -6.49
C ARG A 97 -10.21 -13.36 -5.42
N ILE A 98 -10.59 -12.11 -5.25
CA ILE A 98 -10.23 -11.29 -4.08
C ILE A 98 -11.25 -11.53 -2.96
N LYS A 99 -10.77 -11.64 -1.72
CA LYS A 99 -11.61 -11.79 -0.52
C LYS A 99 -12.13 -10.44 -0.05
N TYR A 100 -13.04 -9.85 -0.83
CA TYR A 100 -13.64 -8.54 -0.53
C TYR A 100 -14.35 -8.48 0.83
N GLU A 101 -14.78 -9.62 1.38
CA GLU A 101 -15.31 -9.73 2.74
C GLU A 101 -14.35 -9.23 3.84
N LEU A 102 -13.04 -9.18 3.57
CA LEU A 102 -12.06 -8.64 4.51
C LEU A 102 -12.15 -7.11 4.65
N PHE A 103 -12.77 -6.41 3.70
CA PHE A 103 -12.95 -4.96 3.74
C PHE A 103 -14.16 -4.49 4.56
N GLU A 104 -14.91 -5.41 5.15
CA GLU A 104 -15.95 -5.09 6.12
C GLU A 104 -15.33 -4.61 7.45
N GLU A 105 -15.95 -3.63 8.11
CA GLU A 105 -15.38 -2.96 9.31
C GLU A 105 -15.07 -3.95 10.46
N GLU A 106 -15.85 -5.02 10.58
CA GLU A 106 -15.65 -6.10 11.56
C GLU A 106 -14.38 -6.94 11.31
N ASN A 107 -13.79 -6.84 10.12
CA ASN A 107 -12.60 -7.58 9.70
C ASN A 107 -11.33 -6.72 9.63
N ASN A 108 -11.34 -5.46 10.08
CA ASN A 108 -10.18 -4.55 10.00
C ASN A 108 -8.85 -5.19 10.44
N GLY A 109 -8.83 -5.88 11.59
CA GLY A 109 -7.60 -6.54 12.07
C GLY A 109 -7.08 -7.64 11.13
N LYS A 110 -7.98 -8.38 10.48
CA LYS A 110 -7.61 -9.40 9.48
C LYS A 110 -7.12 -8.75 8.20
N LEU A 111 -7.77 -7.66 7.76
CA LEU A 111 -7.34 -6.90 6.59
C LEU A 111 -5.95 -6.31 6.79
N ILE A 112 -5.67 -5.71 7.94
CA ILE A 112 -4.36 -5.16 8.27
C ILE A 112 -3.29 -6.25 8.20
N SER A 113 -3.57 -7.40 8.83
CA SER A 113 -2.65 -8.54 8.79
C SER A 113 -2.38 -9.02 7.35
N ALA A 114 -3.43 -9.08 6.52
CA ALA A 114 -3.31 -9.47 5.11
C ALA A 114 -2.50 -8.46 4.28
N LEU A 115 -2.74 -7.15 4.46
CA LEU A 115 -2.01 -6.10 3.75
C LEU A 115 -0.53 -6.04 4.14
N LEU A 116 -0.19 -6.39 5.39
CA LEU A 116 1.19 -6.47 5.88
C LEU A 116 1.90 -7.76 5.45
N GLU A 117 1.19 -8.87 5.25
CA GLU A 117 1.76 -10.15 4.76
C GLU A 117 2.54 -9.96 3.46
N ALA A 118 1.97 -9.17 2.53
CA ALA A 118 2.60 -8.87 1.25
C ALA A 118 3.85 -7.98 1.39
N SER A 119 4.06 -7.32 2.53
CA SER A 119 5.11 -6.32 2.74
C SER A 119 6.08 -6.70 3.88
N PRO A 120 6.84 -7.80 3.75
CA PRO A 120 7.82 -8.22 4.75
C PRO A 120 8.98 -7.21 4.79
N GLY A 121 8.91 -6.27 5.73
CA GLY A 121 9.87 -5.15 5.83
C GLY A 121 9.23 -3.88 6.39
N ILE A 122 7.90 -3.79 6.39
CA ILE A 122 7.17 -2.79 7.18
C ILE A 122 7.15 -3.30 8.62
N THR A 123 8.23 -3.07 9.36
CA THR A 123 8.29 -3.44 10.77
C THR A 123 7.41 -2.48 11.57
N THR A 124 6.46 -3.01 12.32
CA THR A 124 5.60 -2.27 13.26
C THR A 124 6.35 -1.88 14.55
N THR A 125 7.66 -1.68 14.50
CA THR A 125 8.45 -1.33 15.68
C THR A 125 8.33 0.16 15.99
N PRO A 126 8.14 0.54 17.27
CA PRO A 126 8.17 1.94 17.68
C PRO A 126 9.50 2.65 17.37
N GLU A 127 10.58 1.91 17.12
CA GLU A 127 11.88 2.46 16.67
C GLU A 127 11.82 3.11 15.28
N ALA A 128 11.00 2.61 14.35
CA ALA A 128 10.84 3.22 13.02
C ALA A 128 10.03 4.54 13.08
N ILE A 129 9.23 4.72 14.13
CA ILE A 129 8.50 5.97 14.40
C ILE A 129 9.48 7.03 14.95
N MET A 130 10.51 6.61 15.71
CA MET A 130 11.55 7.53 16.22
C MET A 130 12.53 7.97 15.13
N GLU A 131 12.92 7.10 14.19
CA GLU A 131 13.81 7.48 13.07
C GLU A 131 13.16 8.50 12.11
N ALA A 132 11.82 8.54 12.01
CA ALA A 132 11.10 9.53 11.21
C ALA A 132 11.04 10.92 11.87
N GLU A 133 11.16 11.00 13.20
CA GLU A 133 11.22 12.27 13.96
C GLU A 133 12.65 12.85 14.06
N GLU A 134 13.68 12.13 13.61
CA GLU A 134 15.09 12.49 13.80
C GLU A 134 15.77 13.11 12.57
N GLN A 135 15.03 13.49 11.51
CA GLN A 135 15.64 14.31 10.45
C GLN A 135 15.80 15.76 10.96
N PRO A 136 17.04 16.26 11.16
CA PRO A 136 17.23 17.66 11.45
C PRO A 136 16.84 18.45 10.20
N GLU A 137 16.04 19.50 10.40
CA GLU A 137 15.89 20.59 9.44
C GLU A 137 17.30 21.08 9.08
N THR A 138 17.78 20.73 7.88
CA THR A 138 18.92 21.44 7.31
C THR A 138 18.42 22.83 6.93
N GLU A 139 18.65 23.79 7.84
CA GLU A 139 18.80 25.19 7.51
C GLU A 139 19.85 25.30 6.40
N GLU A 140 19.42 25.53 5.16
CA GLU A 140 20.29 26.10 4.13
C GLU A 140 20.12 27.62 4.18
N ASP A 141 21.01 28.25 4.94
CA ASP A 141 21.43 29.63 4.81
C ASP A 141 22.21 29.77 3.49
N GLU A 142 21.68 30.53 2.52
CA GLU A 142 22.42 31.46 1.62
C GLU A 142 21.47 32.34 0.78
#